data_AF-A0A8T6G8R2-F1
#
_entry.id   AF-A0A8T6G8R2-F1
#
_cell.length_a   1.000
_cell.length_b   1.000
_cell.length_c   1.000
_cell.angle_alpha   90.00
_cell.angle_beta   90.00
_cell.angle_gamma   90.00
#
_symmetry.space_group_name_H-M   'P 1'
#
loop_
_entity.id
_entity.type
_entity.pdbx_description
1 polymer ?
#
loop_
_entity_poly.entity_id
_entity_poly.type
_entity_poly.pdbx_seq_one_letter_code
_entity_poly.pdbx_strand_id
1 'polypeptide(L)'
;MKARCDNPPSIGGMMPKAINMTPLRLRPFTAYAILCGVMVLSLAACSSGAASPKACTDGSRVLNVGFYAFFTPVSYSADEDPNSEGFNTHVGYEADLLTALEAMKGTGLSFSRRGIAPWDDIWLQSAGPDYDIVGEGITILDSRRRDAAGKQVVLFTSGHIAFRQSLLVRAEDSERLASYADLTSDV
;
A
#
# COMPACT_ATOMS: atom_id res chain seq x y z
N MET A 1 22.53 -16.43 2.74
CA MET A 1 22.86 -15.72 4.00
C MET A 1 21.77 -14.71 4.26
N LYS A 2 21.11 -14.78 5.42
CA LYS A 2 19.85 -14.09 5.75
C LYS A 2 20.12 -13.23 6.98
N ALA A 3 20.08 -11.91 6.85
CA ALA A 3 20.17 -11.01 7.99
C ALA A 3 18.75 -10.58 8.39
N ARG A 4 18.25 -11.16 9.49
CA ARG A 4 17.11 -10.65 10.25
C ARG A 4 17.64 -9.54 11.17
N CYS A 5 16.93 -8.42 11.24
CA CYS A 5 17.05 -7.48 12.34
C CYS A 5 15.88 -7.73 13.30
N ASP A 6 16.23 -8.38 14.41
CA ASP A 6 15.65 -8.38 15.75
C ASP A 6 14.16 -8.71 15.99
N ASN A 7 13.98 -9.80 16.75
CA ASN A 7 12.74 -10.19 17.46
C ASN A 7 12.63 -9.43 18.80
N PRO A 8 11.41 -9.13 19.29
CA PRO A 8 11.15 -8.89 20.71
C PRO A 8 10.77 -10.20 21.45
N PRO A 9 10.82 -10.22 22.81
CA PRO A 9 10.80 -11.45 23.60
C PRO A 9 9.41 -12.07 23.77
N SER A 10 9.39 -13.38 24.03
CA SER A 10 8.19 -14.16 24.36
C SER A 10 7.63 -13.76 25.73
N ILE A 11 6.34 -13.44 25.78
CA ILE A 11 5.56 -13.36 27.02
C ILE A 11 4.45 -14.42 26.95
N GLY A 12 4.35 -15.17 28.05
CA GLY A 12 3.58 -16.39 28.19
C GLY A 12 2.05 -16.24 28.10
N GLY A 13 1.43 -17.41 28.06
CA GLY A 13 0.01 -17.61 27.80
C GLY A 13 -0.92 -16.99 28.84
N MET A 14 -2.06 -16.53 28.34
CA MET A 14 -3.29 -16.32 29.11
C MET A 14 -4.48 -16.58 28.19
N MET A 15 -5.29 -17.59 28.52
CA MET A 15 -6.59 -17.84 27.89
C MET A 15 -7.57 -16.72 28.24
N PRO A 16 -8.34 -16.16 27.29
CA PRO A 16 -9.47 -15.34 27.64
C PRO A 16 -10.72 -16.19 27.89
N LYS A 17 -11.27 -15.98 29.09
CA LYS A 17 -12.58 -16.38 29.60
C LYS A 17 -13.71 -15.88 28.70
N ALA A 18 -14.77 -16.67 28.55
CA ALA A 18 -16.03 -16.27 27.93
C ALA A 18 -16.64 -15.05 28.67
N ILE A 19 -17.04 -14.03 27.91
CA ILE A 19 -17.73 -12.84 28.44
C ILE A 19 -19.19 -12.89 28.01
N ASN A 20 -20.07 -12.91 29.01
CA ASN A 20 -21.52 -12.94 28.89
C ASN A 20 -22.04 -11.52 28.59
N MET A 21 -22.89 -11.37 27.58
CA MET A 21 -23.54 -10.11 27.23
C MET A 21 -24.57 -9.74 28.31
N THR A 22 -24.38 -8.57 28.95
CA THR A 22 -25.37 -7.96 29.85
C THR A 22 -25.69 -6.55 29.33
N PRO A 23 -26.97 -6.13 29.24
CA PRO A 23 -27.35 -4.87 28.63
C PRO A 23 -27.01 -3.64 29.49
N LEU A 24 -26.52 -2.58 28.84
CA LEU A 24 -26.33 -1.26 29.45
C LEU A 24 -27.67 -0.63 29.84
N ARG A 25 -27.86 -0.36 31.15
CA ARG A 25 -28.87 0.59 31.64
C ARG A 25 -28.23 1.97 31.76
N LEU A 26 -28.78 2.95 31.04
CA LEU A 26 -28.55 4.38 31.26
C LEU A 26 -28.95 4.75 32.70
N ARG A 27 -28.09 5.48 33.41
CA ARG A 27 -28.46 6.21 34.62
C ARG A 27 -28.02 7.68 34.53
N PRO A 28 -28.81 8.59 35.14
CA PRO A 28 -28.75 10.02 34.86
C PRO A 28 -27.63 10.74 35.60
N PHE A 29 -27.27 11.86 34.99
CA PHE A 29 -26.45 12.97 35.47
C PHE A 29 -26.55 13.20 36.99
N THR A 30 -25.38 13.32 37.63
CA THR A 30 -25.26 14.05 38.89
C THR A 30 -24.06 14.98 38.76
N ALA A 31 -24.37 16.27 38.71
CA ALA A 31 -23.40 17.35 38.73
C ALA A 31 -22.64 17.35 40.06
N TYR A 32 -21.32 17.51 40.01
CA TYR A 32 -20.54 17.95 41.15
C TYR A 32 -19.58 19.05 40.71
N ALA A 33 -19.67 20.16 41.45
CA ALA A 33 -18.96 21.38 41.23
C ALA A 33 -17.64 21.40 42.02
N ILE A 34 -16.63 22.03 41.39
CA ILE A 34 -15.59 22.90 41.98
C ILE A 34 -14.62 22.26 43.00
N LEU A 35 -13.33 22.21 42.63
CA LEU A 35 -12.28 22.76 43.49
C LEU A 35 -11.02 23.15 42.71
N CYS A 36 -10.54 24.36 42.97
CA CYS A 36 -9.28 24.93 42.51
C CYS A 36 -8.08 24.09 42.99
N GLY A 37 -7.14 23.82 42.08
CA GLY A 37 -5.84 23.26 42.40
C GLY A 37 -4.82 23.71 41.37
N VAL A 38 -4.14 24.82 41.66
CA VAL A 38 -2.94 25.27 40.94
C VAL A 38 -1.86 24.21 41.14
N MET A 39 -1.49 23.50 40.08
CA MET A 39 -0.31 22.66 40.07
C MET A 39 0.55 22.99 38.86
N VAL A 40 1.73 23.53 39.18
CA VAL A 40 2.85 23.87 38.30
C VAL A 40 3.19 22.68 37.42
N LEU A 41 2.96 22.78 36.11
CA LEU A 41 3.38 21.77 35.15
C LEU A 41 4.68 22.22 34.49
N SER A 42 5.76 21.60 34.95
CA SER A 42 7.12 21.71 34.45
C SER A 42 7.17 21.52 32.93
N LEU A 43 7.67 22.53 32.22
CA LEU A 43 8.12 22.42 30.83
C LEU A 43 9.37 21.52 30.78
N ALA A 44 9.17 20.21 30.80
CA ALA A 44 10.16 19.27 30.32
C ALA A 44 10.11 19.28 28.79
N ALA A 45 10.85 20.21 28.19
CA ALA A 45 11.19 20.17 26.78
C ALA A 45 12.10 18.96 26.54
N CYS A 46 11.50 17.77 26.44
CA CYS A 46 12.15 16.63 25.83
C CYS A 46 12.25 16.93 24.34
N SER A 47 13.35 17.58 23.95
CA SER A 47 13.89 17.52 22.60
C SER A 47 14.26 16.08 22.31
N SER A 48 13.25 15.26 22.02
CA SER A 48 13.42 13.99 21.33
C SER A 48 13.93 14.35 19.95
N GLY A 49 15.25 14.49 19.82
CA GLY A 49 15.93 14.49 18.54
C GLY A 49 15.51 13.21 17.84
N ALA A 50 14.52 13.32 16.96
CA ALA A 50 14.17 12.28 16.04
C ALA A 50 15.43 12.05 15.21
N ALA A 51 16.20 11.03 15.59
CA ALA A 51 17.30 10.57 14.78
C ALA A 51 16.70 10.26 13.40
N SER A 52 17.05 11.07 12.41
CA SER A 52 16.69 10.79 11.03
C SER A 52 17.07 9.34 10.75
N PRO A 53 16.14 8.48 10.31
CA PRO A 53 16.46 7.09 10.05
C PRO A 53 17.65 7.08 9.10
N LYS A 54 18.77 6.53 9.58
CA LYS A 54 19.97 6.35 8.77
C LYS A 54 19.54 5.50 7.59
N ALA A 55 19.59 6.08 6.38
CA ALA A 55 19.34 5.32 5.18
C ALA A 55 20.36 4.18 5.15
N CYS A 56 19.87 2.94 5.05
CA CYS A 56 20.71 1.77 4.90
C CYS A 56 21.33 1.79 3.50
N THR A 57 22.36 2.61 3.30
CA THR A 57 23.06 2.76 2.00
C THR A 57 24.51 2.34 2.16
N ASP A 58 24.73 1.09 2.56
CA ASP A 58 26.07 0.49 2.61
C ASP A 58 26.46 -0.19 1.28
N GLY A 59 25.69 0.03 0.20
CA GLY A 59 25.99 -0.50 -1.14
C GLY A 59 24.86 -0.38 -2.15
N SER A 60 25.11 -0.83 -3.38
CA SER A 60 24.09 -1.03 -4.42
C SER A 60 23.09 -2.09 -3.94
N ARG A 61 21.81 -1.74 -3.86
CA ARG A 61 20.73 -2.66 -3.47
C ARG A 61 19.91 -3.01 -4.71
N VAL A 62 19.91 -4.29 -5.07
CA VAL A 62 18.97 -4.83 -6.06
C VAL A 62 17.66 -5.16 -5.34
N LEU A 63 16.57 -4.56 -5.78
CA LEU A 63 15.22 -4.82 -5.30
C LEU A 63 14.48 -5.71 -6.30
N ASN A 64 13.81 -6.75 -5.81
CA ASN A 64 12.95 -7.59 -6.64
C ASN A 64 11.60 -6.90 -6.82
N VAL A 65 11.24 -6.59 -8.06
CA VAL A 65 10.00 -5.93 -8.44
C VAL A 65 9.09 -6.93 -9.13
N GLY A 66 7.92 -7.15 -8.55
CA GLY A 66 6.83 -7.92 -9.13
C GLY A 66 5.88 -7.00 -9.89
N PHE A 67 5.48 -7.44 -11.07
CA PHE A 67 4.96 -6.54 -12.09
C PHE A 67 3.77 -7.19 -12.81
N TYR A 68 2.59 -6.56 -12.88
CA TYR A 68 1.45 -7.19 -13.52
C TYR A 68 1.60 -7.16 -15.04
N ALA A 69 1.61 -8.34 -15.67
CA ALA A 69 2.03 -8.46 -17.06
C ALA A 69 1.06 -7.87 -18.11
N PHE A 70 -0.17 -7.52 -17.72
CA PHE A 70 -1.27 -7.29 -18.67
C PHE A 70 -2.00 -5.95 -18.49
N PHE A 71 -1.30 -4.87 -18.09
CA PHE A 71 -1.91 -3.54 -17.90
C PHE A 71 -1.32 -2.44 -18.80
N THR A 72 -1.40 -2.67 -20.10
CA THR A 72 -1.02 -1.71 -21.14
C THR A 72 -1.84 -0.42 -21.07
N PRO A 73 -1.25 0.77 -21.27
CA PRO A 73 0.18 1.05 -21.54
C PRO A 73 0.99 1.37 -20.27
N VAL A 74 0.38 1.24 -19.10
CA VAL A 74 0.95 1.69 -17.83
C VAL A 74 2.07 0.76 -17.43
N SER A 75 1.80 -0.54 -17.48
CA SER A 75 2.75 -1.55 -17.12
C SER A 75 2.38 -2.93 -17.65
N TYR A 76 3.29 -3.53 -18.39
CA TYR A 76 3.02 -4.79 -19.08
C TYR A 76 4.32 -5.51 -19.45
N SER A 77 4.18 -6.78 -19.80
CA SER A 77 5.26 -7.58 -20.32
C SER A 77 5.45 -7.34 -21.83
N ALA A 78 6.69 -7.42 -22.33
CA ALA A 78 6.95 -7.40 -23.76
C ALA A 78 6.35 -8.59 -24.52
N ASP A 79 6.02 -9.67 -23.81
CA ASP A 79 5.34 -10.86 -24.34
C ASP A 79 4.30 -11.37 -23.34
N GLU A 80 3.12 -11.73 -23.81
CA GLU A 80 2.00 -12.15 -22.97
C GLU A 80 2.12 -13.62 -22.52
N ASP A 81 2.93 -14.46 -23.18
CA ASP A 81 3.13 -15.86 -22.77
C ASP A 81 4.00 -15.95 -21.51
N PRO A 82 3.48 -16.44 -20.36
CA PRO A 82 4.26 -16.59 -19.11
C PRO A 82 5.50 -17.47 -19.21
N ASN A 83 5.61 -18.29 -20.26
CA ASN A 83 6.72 -19.20 -20.47
C ASN A 83 7.79 -18.64 -21.41
N SER A 84 7.58 -17.46 -21.99
CA SER A 84 8.54 -16.88 -22.93
C SER A 84 9.62 -16.08 -22.20
N GLU A 85 10.76 -15.89 -22.87
CA GLU A 85 11.83 -15.02 -22.35
C GLU A 85 11.36 -13.56 -22.23
N GLY A 86 10.42 -13.15 -23.09
CA GLY A 86 9.85 -11.80 -23.09
C GLY A 86 8.97 -11.50 -21.88
N PHE A 87 8.45 -12.53 -21.19
CA PHE A 87 7.49 -12.35 -20.09
C PHE A 87 7.98 -11.47 -18.94
N ASN A 88 9.29 -11.52 -18.67
CA ASN A 88 9.93 -10.75 -17.60
C ASN A 88 10.51 -9.42 -18.11
N THR A 89 10.35 -9.11 -19.39
CA THR A 89 10.76 -7.83 -19.95
C THR A 89 9.66 -6.81 -19.68
N HIS A 90 9.91 -5.98 -18.67
CA HIS A 90 8.98 -4.95 -18.21
C HIS A 90 8.97 -3.75 -19.16
N VAL A 91 7.78 -3.38 -19.65
CA VAL A 91 7.57 -2.27 -20.59
C VAL A 91 6.41 -1.38 -20.10
N GLY A 92 6.43 -0.11 -20.52
CA GLY A 92 5.38 0.86 -20.23
C GLY A 92 5.85 2.00 -19.33
N TYR A 93 4.90 2.85 -18.94
CA TYR A 93 5.17 4.03 -18.11
C TYR A 93 5.90 3.69 -16.81
N GLU A 94 5.49 2.64 -16.09
CA GLU A 94 6.12 2.27 -14.81
C GLU A 94 7.52 1.66 -15.01
N ALA A 95 7.74 0.94 -16.11
CA ALA A 95 9.07 0.44 -16.48
C ALA A 95 10.06 1.58 -16.73
N ASP A 96 9.62 2.64 -17.40
CA ASP A 96 10.40 3.85 -17.65
C ASP A 96 10.68 4.61 -16.35
N LEU A 97 9.70 4.66 -15.44
CA LEU A 97 9.88 5.28 -14.12
C LEU A 97 10.95 4.57 -13.30
N LEU A 98 10.94 3.23 -13.25
CA LEU A 98 11.97 2.46 -12.56
C LEU A 98 13.36 2.68 -13.17
N THR A 99 13.45 2.67 -14.50
CA THR A 99 14.70 2.97 -15.23
C THR A 99 15.23 4.36 -14.88
N ALA A 100 14.35 5.36 -14.77
CA ALA A 100 14.74 6.70 -14.36
C ALA A 100 15.27 6.73 -12.91
N LEU A 101 14.67 5.98 -11.99
CA LEU A 101 15.13 5.86 -10.59
C LEU A 101 16.51 5.20 -10.47
N GLU A 102 16.81 4.20 -11.31
CA GLU A 102 18.15 3.58 -11.39
C GLU A 102 19.21 4.57 -11.90
N ALA A 103 18.84 5.43 -12.86
CA ALA A 103 19.73 6.44 -13.42
C ALA A 103 19.98 7.64 -12.48
N MET A 104 19.18 7.83 -11.44
CA MET A 104 19.34 8.94 -10.49
C MET A 104 20.60 8.78 -9.65
N LYS A 105 21.50 9.78 -9.72
CA LYS A 105 22.74 9.80 -8.93
C LYS A 105 22.43 9.79 -7.42
N GLY A 106 23.15 8.94 -6.69
CA GLY A 106 23.08 8.87 -5.23
C GLY A 106 21.94 8.00 -4.67
N THR A 107 21.10 7.40 -5.52
CA THR A 107 20.07 6.46 -5.04
C THR A 107 20.65 5.09 -4.71
N GLY A 108 21.62 4.62 -5.50
CA GLY A 108 22.19 3.27 -5.36
C GLY A 108 21.17 2.15 -5.59
N LEU A 109 20.08 2.44 -6.29
CA LEU A 109 19.00 1.50 -6.56
C LEU A 109 19.27 0.73 -7.86
N SER A 110 18.92 -0.55 -7.84
CA SER A 110 18.76 -1.38 -9.04
C SER A 110 17.54 -2.28 -8.87
N PHE A 111 16.90 -2.66 -9.97
CA PHE A 111 15.67 -3.46 -9.94
C PHE A 111 15.82 -4.74 -10.76
N SER A 112 15.49 -5.88 -10.14
CA SER A 112 15.24 -7.15 -10.84
C SER A 112 13.74 -7.29 -11.04
N ARG A 113 13.28 -7.24 -12.29
CA ARG A 113 11.86 -7.14 -12.65
C ARG A 113 11.34 -8.51 -13.08
N ARG A 114 10.15 -8.91 -12.61
CA ARG A 114 9.50 -10.17 -13.01
C ARG A 114 8.01 -9.99 -13.21
N GLY A 115 7.51 -10.56 -14.29
CA GLY A 115 6.09 -10.54 -14.63
C GLY A 115 5.30 -11.43 -13.67
N ILE A 116 4.09 -10.99 -13.35
CA ILE A 116 3.08 -11.71 -12.58
C ILE A 116 1.84 -11.78 -13.47
N ALA A 117 1.47 -12.99 -13.88
CA ALA A 117 0.27 -13.24 -14.65
C ALA A 117 -1.03 -13.16 -13.82
N PRO A 118 -1.13 -13.74 -12.61
CA PRO A 118 -2.36 -13.66 -11.83
C PRO A 118 -2.54 -12.27 -11.19
N TRP A 119 -3.75 -11.72 -11.31
CA TRP A 119 -4.12 -10.45 -10.67
C TRP A 119 -4.52 -10.62 -9.21
N ASP A 120 -5.15 -11.75 -8.87
CA ASP A 120 -5.71 -11.98 -7.54
C ASP A 120 -4.64 -11.85 -6.45
N ASP A 121 -4.92 -10.98 -5.47
CA ASP A 121 -4.05 -10.69 -4.33
C ASP A 121 -2.61 -10.29 -4.68
N ILE A 122 -2.35 -9.80 -5.91
CA ILE A 122 -1.02 -9.43 -6.38
C ILE A 122 -0.30 -8.45 -5.42
N TRP A 123 -1.01 -7.51 -4.81
CA TRP A 123 -0.45 -6.55 -3.85
C TRP A 123 0.17 -7.23 -2.62
N LEU A 124 -0.37 -8.38 -2.19
CA LEU A 124 0.13 -9.15 -1.05
C LEU A 124 1.46 -9.85 -1.35
N GLN A 125 1.85 -10.00 -2.62
CA GLN A 125 3.11 -10.64 -3.00
C GLN A 125 4.33 -9.88 -2.44
N SER A 126 4.19 -8.57 -2.20
CA SER A 126 5.21 -7.73 -1.52
C SER A 126 5.40 -8.04 -0.03
N ALA A 127 4.46 -8.74 0.61
CA ALA A 127 4.59 -9.22 1.98
C ALA A 127 5.27 -10.60 2.06
N GLY A 128 5.46 -11.25 0.90
CA GLY A 128 6.20 -12.49 0.76
C GLY A 128 7.71 -12.29 0.64
N PRO A 129 8.49 -13.38 0.51
CA PRO A 129 9.94 -13.30 0.36
C PRO A 129 10.42 -13.00 -1.07
N ASP A 130 9.54 -13.10 -2.07
CA ASP A 130 9.93 -13.12 -3.49
C ASP A 130 10.07 -11.73 -4.11
N TYR A 131 9.35 -10.74 -3.56
CA TYR A 131 9.30 -9.37 -4.07
C TYR A 131 9.52 -8.38 -2.94
N ASP A 132 10.40 -7.41 -3.16
CA ASP A 132 10.58 -6.24 -2.29
C ASP A 132 9.52 -5.17 -2.59
N ILE A 133 9.09 -5.08 -3.84
CA ILE A 133 8.11 -4.11 -4.34
C ILE A 133 7.18 -4.82 -5.33
N VAL A 134 5.90 -4.49 -5.29
CA VAL A 134 4.92 -4.87 -6.32
C VAL A 134 4.17 -3.62 -6.75
N GLY A 135 4.10 -3.35 -8.06
CA GLY A 135 3.46 -2.16 -8.63
C GLY A 135 2.29 -2.49 -9.55
N GLU A 136 2.00 -1.58 -10.49
CA GLU A 136 1.45 -1.94 -11.82
C GLU A 136 -0.05 -1.81 -11.95
N GLY A 137 -0.51 -0.56 -11.83
CA GLY A 137 -1.95 -0.25 -11.86
C GLY A 137 -2.70 -0.60 -10.58
N ILE A 138 -1.99 -1.00 -9.52
CA ILE A 138 -2.61 -1.30 -8.23
C ILE A 138 -3.13 0.00 -7.60
N THR A 139 -4.45 0.20 -7.69
CA THR A 139 -5.14 1.27 -6.97
C THR A 139 -4.90 1.15 -5.46
N ILE A 140 -4.54 2.26 -4.83
CA ILE A 140 -4.37 2.38 -3.39
C ILE A 140 -5.74 2.26 -2.73
N LEU A 141 -5.98 1.15 -2.03
CA LEU A 141 -7.19 0.88 -1.27
C LEU A 141 -6.82 0.36 0.12
N ASP A 142 -7.57 0.74 1.15
CA ASP A 142 -7.30 0.27 2.51
C ASP A 142 -7.46 -1.24 2.66
N SER A 143 -8.37 -1.85 1.89
CA SER A 143 -8.52 -3.31 1.83
C SER A 143 -7.24 -4.00 1.33
N ARG A 144 -6.49 -3.38 0.43
CA ARG A 144 -5.24 -3.92 -0.12
C ARG A 144 -4.01 -3.74 0.79
N ARG A 145 -4.18 -3.10 1.95
CA ARG A 145 -3.12 -2.99 2.96
C ARG A 145 -3.05 -4.23 3.86
N ARG A 146 -4.10 -5.07 3.86
CA ARG A 146 -4.33 -6.10 4.88
C ARG A 146 -4.37 -7.51 4.29
N ASP A 147 -3.91 -8.47 5.06
CA ASP A 147 -4.07 -9.90 4.76
C ASP A 147 -5.48 -10.41 5.14
N ALA A 148 -5.72 -11.70 4.90
CA ALA A 148 -6.97 -12.36 5.26
C ALA A 148 -7.29 -12.36 6.76
N ALA A 149 -6.29 -12.15 7.63
CA ALA A 149 -6.47 -12.01 9.08
C ALA A 149 -6.71 -10.55 9.51
N GLY A 150 -6.74 -9.61 8.55
CA GLY A 150 -6.92 -8.18 8.80
C GLY A 150 -5.64 -7.46 9.25
N LYS A 151 -4.50 -8.15 9.30
CA LYS A 151 -3.21 -7.55 9.68
C LYS A 151 -2.68 -6.71 8.53
N GLN A 152 -2.19 -5.52 8.83
CA GLN A 152 -1.53 -4.69 7.84
C GLN A 152 -0.17 -5.30 7.47
N VAL A 153 -0.02 -5.67 6.21
CA VAL A 153 1.18 -6.33 5.67
C VAL A 153 1.75 -5.63 4.43
N VAL A 154 0.99 -4.70 3.83
CA VAL A 154 1.43 -3.89 2.68
C VAL A 154 1.48 -2.41 3.06
N LEU A 155 2.51 -1.73 2.58
CA LEU A 155 2.64 -0.28 2.59
C LEU A 155 2.67 0.24 1.15
N PHE A 156 1.81 1.21 0.85
CA PHE A 156 1.84 1.93 -0.41
C PHE A 156 2.79 3.12 -0.34
N THR A 157 3.51 3.36 -1.42
CA THR A 157 4.19 4.65 -1.69
C THR A 157 3.15 5.74 -1.94
N SER A 158 3.61 6.98 -2.12
CA SER A 158 2.79 8.03 -2.71
C SER A 158 2.36 7.62 -4.13
N GLY A 159 1.09 7.83 -4.46
CA GLY A 159 0.60 7.55 -5.83
C GLY A 159 1.32 8.42 -6.86
N HIS A 160 1.72 7.82 -7.98
CA HIS A 160 2.39 8.48 -9.10
C HIS A 160 1.49 8.61 -10.34
N ILE A 161 0.28 8.06 -10.30
CA ILE A 161 -0.73 8.16 -11.35
C ILE A 161 -2.12 8.26 -10.73
N ALA A 162 -3.01 9.01 -11.37
CA ALA A 162 -4.41 9.14 -10.97
C ALA A 162 -5.32 8.78 -12.15
N PHE A 163 -6.17 7.77 -11.96
CA PHE A 163 -7.19 7.39 -12.92
C PHE A 163 -8.54 7.96 -12.54
N ARG A 164 -9.38 8.20 -13.56
CA ARG A 164 -10.79 8.48 -13.40
C ARG A 164 -11.55 7.48 -14.27
N GLN A 165 -12.69 7.02 -13.78
CA GLN A 165 -13.61 6.27 -14.61
C GLN A 165 -14.24 7.24 -15.61
N SER A 166 -14.15 6.90 -16.89
CA SER A 166 -14.71 7.68 -17.99
C SER A 166 -15.69 6.81 -18.77
N LEU A 167 -16.68 7.45 -19.38
CA LEU A 167 -17.61 6.76 -20.27
C LEU A 167 -16.98 6.63 -21.66
N LEU A 168 -16.96 5.40 -22.18
CA LEU A 168 -16.68 5.15 -23.59
C LEU A 168 -18.02 4.95 -24.29
N VAL A 169 -18.37 5.88 -25.17
CA VAL A 169 -19.63 5.90 -25.91
C VAL A 169 -19.35 5.98 -27.41
N ARG A 170 -20.35 5.65 -28.24
CA ARG A 170 -20.26 5.90 -29.68
C ARG A 170 -20.16 7.41 -29.93
N ALA A 171 -19.49 7.79 -31.02
CA ALA A 171 -19.28 9.21 -31.33
C ALA A 171 -20.61 9.96 -31.47
N GLU A 172 -21.60 9.34 -32.10
CA GLU A 172 -22.95 9.90 -32.28
C GLU A 172 -23.75 10.06 -30.97
N ASP A 173 -23.33 9.39 -29.89
CA ASP A 173 -24.00 9.44 -28.59
C ASP A 173 -23.29 10.37 -27.59
N SER A 174 -22.18 11.01 -27.97
CA SER A 174 -21.31 11.75 -27.05
C SER A 174 -22.01 12.90 -26.30
N GLU A 175 -22.91 13.62 -26.96
CA GLU A 175 -23.70 14.69 -26.32
C GLU A 175 -24.84 14.12 -25.46
N ARG A 176 -25.44 13.02 -25.90
CA ARG A 176 -26.58 12.38 -25.22
C ARG A 176 -26.15 11.65 -23.95
N LEU A 177 -24.95 11.09 -23.93
CA LEU A 177 -24.40 10.27 -22.84
C LEU A 177 -23.14 10.92 -22.25
N ALA A 178 -23.22 12.22 -21.97
CA ALA A 178 -22.10 13.03 -21.50
C ALA A 178 -21.83 12.87 -20.00
N SER A 179 -22.79 12.34 -19.23
CA SER A 179 -22.71 12.21 -17.78
C SER A 179 -23.26 10.88 -17.26
N TYR A 180 -22.94 10.55 -16.01
CA TYR A 180 -23.50 9.38 -15.33
C TYR A 180 -25.03 9.45 -15.20
N ALA A 181 -25.60 10.65 -15.04
CA ALA A 181 -27.05 10.83 -14.96
C ALA A 181 -27.74 10.38 -16.25
N ASP A 182 -27.11 10.60 -17.41
CA ASP A 182 -27.66 10.23 -18.72
C ASP A 182 -27.67 8.70 -18.96
N LEU A 183 -26.97 7.93 -18.13
CA LEU A 183 -27.00 6.46 -18.15
C LEU A 183 -28.09 5.87 -17.26
N THR A 184 -28.62 6.66 -16.33
CA THR A 184 -29.53 6.18 -15.27
C THR A 184 -30.88 6.87 -15.29
N SER A 185 -31.09 7.85 -16.17
CA SER A 185 -32.42 8.36 -16.48
C SER A 185 -33.25 7.23 -17.09
N ASP A 186 -34.44 6.97 -16.54
CA ASP A 186 -35.39 6.02 -17.11
C ASP A 186 -35.61 6.35 -18.60
N VAL A 187 -35.25 5.41 -19.48
CA VAL A 187 -35.48 5.46 -20.94
C VAL A 187 -36.66 4.57 -21.28
#